data_AF-A4EZ49-F1
#
_entry.id   AF-A4EZ49-F1
#
_cell.length_a   1.000
_cell.length_b   1.000
_cell.length_c   1.000
_cell.angle_alpha   90.00
_cell.angle_beta   90.00
_cell.angle_gamma   90.00
#
_symmetry.space_group_name_H-M   'P 1'
#
loop_
_entity.id
_entity.type
_entity.pdbx_description
1 polymer ?
#
loop_
_entity_poly.entity_id
_entity_poly.type
_entity_poly.pdbx_seq_one_letter_code
_entity_poly.pdbx_strand_id
1 'polypeptide(L)'
;MLMFFFHAFLFLLLTAVTQLGGIAWLLALCFKRRLPVFLGLYLLSTIAAHMLAPHTGRVPVSCFAKESLQVQSWFYCLSNRNYVSADLAEVLQEAASQVEAQYPGTQTLLLDANFPFLDGFPLLPHLSHKDGRKADLAFYYQDQNGGYLPGHLPSPIGYFAFEDGPTECPDAWPTLRWDLAFLQPYWRDYSLEPERLKLVVQTLAGNERVEKIFLEPHLQQRLGLRDAKLRFQGCRAARHDDHLHLQIFPE
;
A
#
# COMPACT_ATOMS: atom_id res chain seq x y z
N MET A 1 6.66 7.56 -37.02
CA MET A 1 7.57 6.87 -36.08
C MET A 1 7.46 7.43 -34.65
N LEU A 2 7.67 8.74 -34.42
CA LEU A 2 7.55 9.34 -33.08
C LEU A 2 6.19 9.15 -32.40
N MET A 3 5.08 9.33 -33.13
CA MET A 3 3.73 9.13 -32.60
C MET A 3 3.45 7.68 -32.17
N PHE A 4 4.02 6.72 -32.89
CA PHE A 4 3.90 5.30 -32.54
C PHE A 4 4.61 5.03 -31.21
N PHE A 5 5.85 5.49 -31.06
CA PHE A 5 6.60 5.36 -29.81
C PHE A 5 5.90 6.05 -28.64
N PHE A 6 5.30 7.23 -28.86
CA PHE A 6 4.51 7.91 -27.84
C PHE A 6 3.31 7.08 -27.38
N HIS A 7 2.54 6.50 -28.32
CA HIS A 7 1.39 5.66 -27.96
C HIS A 7 1.80 4.35 -27.31
N ALA A 8 2.91 3.73 -27.74
CA ALA A 8 3.48 2.54 -27.11
C ALA A 8 3.95 2.83 -25.68
N PHE A 9 4.63 3.96 -25.47
CA PHE A 9 5.03 4.40 -24.14
C PHE A 9 3.82 4.61 -23.22
N LEU A 10 2.79 5.32 -23.70
CA LEU A 10 1.60 5.58 -22.91
C LEU A 10 0.81 4.30 -22.59
N PHE A 11 0.74 3.36 -23.54
CA PHE A 11 0.19 2.02 -23.31
C PHE A 11 0.92 1.30 -22.17
N LEU A 12 2.26 1.24 -22.23
CA LEU A 12 3.08 0.57 -21.22
C LEU A 12 2.97 1.25 -19.85
N LEU A 13 3.05 2.59 -19.82
CA LEU A 13 2.96 3.36 -18.58
C LEU A 13 1.60 3.17 -17.91
N LEU A 14 0.50 3.31 -18.65
CA LEU A 14 -0.84 3.13 -18.09
C LEU A 14 -1.08 1.69 -17.65
N THR A 15 -0.57 0.71 -18.39
CA THR A 15 -0.64 -0.71 -17.99
C THR A 15 0.14 -0.96 -16.70
N ALA A 16 1.36 -0.43 -16.59
CA ALA A 16 2.19 -0.61 -15.41
C ALA A 16 1.63 0.07 -14.15
N VAL A 17 1.02 1.25 -14.30
CA VAL A 17 0.48 2.01 -13.17
C VAL A 17 -0.90 1.50 -12.75
N THR A 18 -1.73 1.04 -13.69
CA THR A 18 -3.17 0.80 -13.44
C THR A 18 -3.70 -0.57 -13.80
N GLN A 19 -2.88 -1.44 -14.40
CA GLN A 19 -3.24 -2.68 -15.09
C GLN A 19 -4.17 -2.51 -16.31
N LEU A 20 -5.24 -1.70 -16.20
CA LEU A 20 -6.32 -1.60 -17.19
C LEU A 20 -6.16 -0.44 -18.18
N GLY A 21 -5.46 0.62 -17.78
CA GLY A 21 -5.39 1.88 -18.52
C GLY A 21 -4.75 1.74 -19.90
N GLY A 22 -3.82 0.81 -20.09
CA GLY A 22 -3.24 0.58 -21.42
C GLY A 22 -4.27 0.07 -22.43
N ILE A 23 -5.10 -0.90 -22.05
CA ILE A 23 -6.15 -1.43 -22.92
C ILE A 23 -7.16 -0.32 -23.24
N ALA A 24 -7.59 0.44 -22.22
CA ALA A 24 -8.46 1.59 -22.42
C ALA A 24 -7.86 2.63 -23.40
N TRP A 25 -6.54 2.87 -23.31
CA TRP A 25 -5.84 3.77 -24.22
C TRP A 25 -5.79 3.24 -25.66
N LEU A 26 -5.45 1.96 -25.86
CA LEU A 26 -5.42 1.36 -27.20
C LEU A 26 -6.78 1.44 -27.89
N LEU A 27 -7.86 1.13 -27.18
CA LEU A 27 -9.22 1.24 -27.70
C LEU A 27 -9.57 2.70 -28.05
N ALA A 28 -9.14 3.66 -27.23
CA ALA A 28 -9.38 5.08 -27.48
C ALA A 28 -8.69 5.59 -28.76
N LEU A 29 -7.57 4.98 -29.20
CA LEU A 29 -6.87 5.36 -30.44
C LEU A 29 -7.72 5.18 -31.70
N CYS A 30 -8.74 4.32 -31.66
CA CYS A 30 -9.68 4.10 -32.77
C CYS A 30 -10.63 5.30 -33.01
N PHE A 31 -10.66 6.28 -32.10
CA PHE A 31 -11.61 7.39 -32.15
C PHE A 31 -10.93 8.73 -32.43
N LYS A 32 -11.66 9.67 -33.04
CA LYS A 32 -11.18 11.04 -33.27
C LYS A 32 -10.97 11.81 -31.96
N ARG A 33 -11.86 11.63 -30.98
CA ARG A 33 -11.80 12.26 -29.65
C ARG A 33 -11.21 11.30 -28.62
N ARG A 34 -9.90 11.05 -28.73
CA ARG A 34 -9.19 10.02 -27.95
C ARG A 34 -9.30 10.21 -26.43
N LEU A 35 -9.03 11.42 -25.92
CA LEU A 35 -8.97 11.66 -24.47
C LEU A 35 -10.32 11.44 -23.76
N PRO A 36 -11.45 12.02 -24.20
CA PRO A 36 -12.76 11.73 -23.58
C PRO A 36 -13.14 10.25 -23.67
N VAL A 37 -12.83 9.58 -24.79
CA VAL A 37 -13.09 8.15 -24.95
C VAL A 37 -12.23 7.33 -23.99
N PHE A 38 -10.95 7.66 -23.84
CA PHE A 38 -10.06 7.02 -22.87
C PHE A 38 -10.60 7.17 -21.44
N LEU A 39 -10.99 8.37 -21.02
CA LEU A 39 -11.52 8.61 -19.68
C LEU A 39 -12.81 7.81 -19.43
N GLY A 40 -13.71 7.76 -20.42
CA GLY A 40 -14.93 6.97 -20.35
C GLY A 40 -14.66 5.46 -20.28
N LEU A 41 -13.80 4.94 -21.17
CA LEU A 41 -13.41 3.53 -21.17
C LEU A 41 -12.68 3.14 -19.89
N TYR A 42 -11.81 4.00 -19.37
CA TYR A 42 -11.09 3.75 -18.14
C TYR A 42 -12.04 3.68 -16.95
N LEU A 43 -12.96 4.65 -16.82
CA LEU A 43 -13.99 4.64 -15.79
C LEU A 43 -14.85 3.37 -15.85
N LEU A 44 -15.32 3.00 -17.05
CA LEU A 44 -16.09 1.77 -17.26
C LEU A 44 -15.28 0.52 -16.88
N SER A 45 -13.99 0.47 -17.23
CA SER A 45 -13.12 -0.65 -16.88
C SER A 45 -12.87 -0.75 -15.38
N THR A 46 -12.71 0.37 -14.68
CA THR A 46 -12.56 0.41 -13.21
C THR A 46 -13.85 -0.02 -12.50
N ILE A 47 -15.02 0.39 -12.99
CA ILE A 47 -16.32 -0.07 -12.46
C ILE A 47 -16.47 -1.58 -12.70
N ALA A 48 -16.17 -2.04 -13.92
CA ALA A 48 -16.21 -3.46 -14.25
C ALA A 48 -15.22 -4.27 -13.37
N ALA A 49 -14.04 -3.74 -13.08
CA ALA A 49 -13.08 -4.37 -12.18
C ALA A 49 -13.63 -4.58 -10.77
N HIS A 50 -14.28 -3.56 -10.19
CA HIS A 50 -14.90 -3.69 -8.87
C HIS A 50 -15.98 -4.78 -8.84
N MET A 51 -16.72 -4.97 -9.93
CA MET A 51 -17.78 -5.99 -10.02
C MET A 51 -17.24 -7.39 -10.32
N LEU A 52 -16.19 -7.50 -11.14
CA LEU A 52 -15.71 -8.78 -11.67
C LEU A 52 -14.56 -9.39 -10.86
N ALA A 53 -13.69 -8.56 -10.28
CA ALA A 53 -12.53 -9.03 -9.52
C ALA A 53 -12.90 -9.97 -8.34
N PRO A 54 -14.01 -9.75 -7.61
CA PRO A 54 -14.41 -10.66 -6.53
C PRO A 54 -14.66 -12.09 -7.01
N HIS A 55 -15.20 -12.25 -8.22
CA HIS A 55 -15.42 -13.56 -8.84
C HIS A 55 -14.12 -14.24 -9.28
N THR A 56 -13.01 -13.51 -9.31
CA THR A 56 -11.67 -14.01 -9.64
C THR A 56 -10.74 -14.04 -8.42
N GLY A 57 -11.30 -13.93 -7.21
CA GLY A 57 -10.57 -14.08 -5.94
C GLY A 57 -10.01 -12.79 -5.35
N ARG A 58 -10.32 -11.60 -5.91
CA ARG A 58 -9.83 -10.32 -5.42
C ARG A 58 -10.95 -9.37 -5.02
N VAL A 59 -10.89 -8.85 -3.81
CA VAL A 59 -11.87 -7.88 -3.28
C VAL A 59 -11.21 -6.51 -3.10
N PRO A 60 -11.89 -5.41 -3.48
CA PRO A 60 -11.38 -4.07 -3.25
C PRO A 60 -11.56 -3.66 -1.77
N VAL A 61 -10.52 -3.06 -1.17
CA VAL A 61 -10.65 -2.34 0.09
C VAL A 61 -11.29 -0.97 -0.17
N SER A 62 -12.13 -0.51 0.77
CA SER A 62 -12.97 0.67 0.63
C SER A 62 -12.17 1.95 0.36
N CYS A 63 -12.59 2.70 -0.65
CA CYS A 63 -12.02 4.00 -1.02
C CYS A 63 -12.62 5.16 -0.21
N PHE A 64 -13.57 4.90 0.68
CA PHE A 64 -14.37 5.92 1.34
C PHE A 64 -14.10 5.95 2.85
N ALA A 65 -14.08 7.16 3.40
CA ALA A 65 -13.53 7.45 4.72
C ALA A 65 -14.41 7.03 5.93
N LYS A 66 -15.21 5.95 5.81
CA LYS A 66 -16.28 5.60 6.78
C LYS A 66 -16.06 4.30 7.52
N GLU A 67 -14.95 3.61 7.24
CA GLU A 67 -14.66 2.29 7.78
C GLU A 67 -13.41 2.36 8.66
N SER A 68 -13.29 1.42 9.60
CA SER A 68 -12.07 1.28 10.42
C SER A 68 -10.85 0.94 9.57
N LEU A 69 -11.05 0.29 8.43
CA LEU A 69 -10.06 0.01 7.39
C LEU A 69 -10.48 0.73 6.11
N GLN A 70 -9.57 1.53 5.55
CA GLN A 70 -9.83 2.23 4.30
C GLN A 70 -8.54 2.50 3.54
N VAL A 71 -8.67 2.78 2.25
CA VAL A 71 -7.54 3.23 1.43
C VAL A 71 -7.12 4.64 1.84
N GLN A 72 -5.82 4.87 1.95
CA GLN A 72 -5.23 6.15 2.36
C GLN A 72 -5.44 7.28 1.35
N SER A 73 -5.31 6.98 0.05
CA SER A 73 -5.39 7.98 -1.02
C SER A 73 -6.16 7.47 -2.22
N TRP A 74 -6.90 8.38 -2.86
CA TRP A 74 -7.54 8.14 -4.15
C TRP A 74 -6.56 7.70 -5.23
N PHE A 75 -5.26 7.94 -5.07
CA PHE A 75 -4.24 7.39 -5.98
C PHE A 75 -4.39 5.88 -6.13
N TYR A 76 -4.49 5.12 -5.04
CA TYR A 76 -4.58 3.65 -5.10
C TYR A 76 -5.90 3.20 -5.73
N CYS A 77 -7.00 3.87 -5.41
CA CYS A 77 -8.30 3.56 -6.02
C CYS A 77 -8.34 3.88 -7.52
N LEU A 78 -7.87 5.06 -7.92
CA LEU A 78 -7.81 5.50 -9.31
C LEU A 78 -6.80 4.70 -10.13
N SER A 79 -5.83 4.06 -9.50
CA SER A 79 -4.88 3.16 -10.14
C SER A 79 -5.23 1.68 -9.98
N ASN A 80 -6.39 1.34 -9.41
CA ASN A 80 -6.82 -0.04 -9.16
C ASN A 80 -5.80 -0.86 -8.35
N ARG A 81 -5.14 -0.26 -7.36
CA ARG A 81 -4.10 -0.88 -6.51
C ARG A 81 -4.59 -1.29 -5.12
N ASN A 82 -5.89 -1.17 -4.87
CA ASN A 82 -6.55 -1.43 -3.59
C ASN A 82 -7.18 -2.82 -3.49
N TYR A 83 -6.75 -3.80 -4.30
CA TYR A 83 -7.33 -5.13 -4.32
C TYR A 83 -6.50 -6.11 -3.50
N VAL A 84 -7.17 -6.94 -2.69
CA VAL A 84 -6.57 -8.00 -1.88
C VAL A 84 -7.33 -9.32 -2.08
N SER A 85 -6.75 -10.44 -1.66
CA SER A 85 -7.49 -11.70 -1.51
C SER A 85 -8.58 -11.56 -0.43
N ALA A 86 -9.61 -12.39 -0.49
CA ALA A 86 -10.69 -12.39 0.51
C ALA A 86 -10.15 -12.61 1.93
N ASP A 87 -9.27 -13.61 2.11
CA ASP A 87 -8.60 -13.89 3.38
C ASP A 87 -7.80 -12.70 3.91
N LEU A 88 -7.05 -12.02 3.05
CA LEU A 88 -6.31 -10.83 3.48
C LEU A 88 -7.26 -9.69 3.85
N ALA A 89 -8.38 -9.51 3.15
CA ALA A 89 -9.38 -8.51 3.51
C ALA A 89 -9.93 -8.76 4.92
N GLU A 90 -10.24 -10.02 5.25
CA GLU A 90 -10.70 -10.40 6.59
C GLU A 90 -9.64 -10.13 7.65
N VAL A 91 -8.39 -10.56 7.43
CA VAL A 91 -7.27 -10.31 8.36
C VAL A 91 -7.08 -8.81 8.62
N LEU A 92 -7.13 -7.99 7.57
CA LEU A 92 -6.98 -6.55 7.68
C LEU A 92 -8.17 -5.91 8.42
N GLN A 93 -9.39 -6.35 8.12
CA GLN A 93 -10.61 -5.82 8.74
C GLN A 93 -10.68 -6.20 10.23
N GLU A 94 -10.32 -7.43 10.59
CA GLU A 94 -10.21 -7.90 11.97
C GLU A 94 -9.18 -7.07 12.75
N ALA A 95 -7.99 -6.88 12.19
CA ALA A 95 -6.94 -6.08 12.83
C ALA A 95 -7.38 -4.62 13.01
N ALA A 96 -7.95 -3.99 11.98
CA ALA A 96 -8.45 -2.63 12.05
C ALA A 96 -9.58 -2.47 13.08
N SER A 97 -10.49 -3.44 13.14
CA SER A 97 -11.63 -3.43 14.08
C SER A 97 -11.16 -3.63 15.52
N GLN A 98 -10.13 -4.46 15.75
CA GLN A 98 -9.53 -4.65 17.06
C GLN A 98 -8.87 -3.36 17.58
N VAL A 99 -8.15 -2.65 16.71
CA VAL A 99 -7.52 -1.38 17.08
C VAL A 99 -8.59 -0.33 17.37
N GLU A 100 -9.62 -0.23 16.52
CA GLU A 100 -10.74 0.71 16.73
C GLU A 100 -11.52 0.43 18.02
N ALA A 101 -11.73 -0.84 18.36
CA ALA A 101 -12.40 -1.22 19.60
C ALA A 101 -11.62 -0.80 20.85
N GLN A 102 -10.29 -0.90 20.83
CA GLN A 102 -9.42 -0.48 21.93
C GLN A 102 -9.21 1.03 21.96
N TYR A 103 -9.15 1.67 20.80
CA TYR A 103 -8.87 3.08 20.60
C TYR A 103 -9.91 3.71 19.66
N PRO A 104 -11.10 4.11 20.16
CA PRO A 104 -12.17 4.65 19.32
C PRO A 104 -11.74 5.85 18.48
N GLY A 105 -12.23 5.91 17.23
CA GLY A 105 -11.91 6.94 16.24
C GLY A 105 -10.63 6.68 15.43
N THR A 106 -10.00 5.52 15.60
CA THR A 106 -8.87 5.02 14.80
C THR A 106 -9.27 4.71 13.37
N GLN A 107 -8.45 5.20 12.44
CA GLN A 107 -8.50 4.85 11.03
C GLN A 107 -7.24 4.09 10.66
N THR A 108 -7.40 2.82 10.27
CA THR A 108 -6.32 2.00 9.71
C THR A 108 -6.29 2.21 8.21
N LEU A 109 -5.15 2.66 7.69
CA LEU A 109 -5.02 3.09 6.31
C LEU A 109 -4.22 2.07 5.48
N LEU A 110 -4.86 1.52 4.46
CA LEU A 110 -4.21 0.75 3.42
C LEU A 110 -3.49 1.68 2.44
N LEU A 111 -2.21 1.40 2.19
CA LEU A 111 -1.42 2.02 1.13
C LEU A 111 -1.59 1.19 -0.15
N ASP A 112 -0.57 0.42 -0.50
CA ASP A 112 -0.54 -0.37 -1.72
C ASP A 112 -0.86 -1.84 -1.44
N ALA A 113 -1.66 -2.46 -2.29
CA ALA A 113 -2.06 -3.86 -2.15
C ALA A 113 -1.83 -4.63 -3.44
N ASN A 114 -2.76 -4.60 -4.39
CA ASN A 114 -2.64 -5.34 -5.63
C ASN A 114 -3.56 -4.80 -6.72
N PHE A 115 -3.32 -5.27 -7.95
CA PHE A 115 -4.24 -5.09 -9.06
C PHE A 115 -5.43 -6.07 -9.02
N PRO A 116 -6.54 -5.76 -9.72
CA PRO A 116 -7.77 -6.55 -9.66
C PRO A 116 -7.67 -7.94 -10.28
N PHE A 117 -6.80 -8.13 -11.28
CA PHE A 117 -6.75 -9.38 -12.06
C PHE A 117 -5.34 -9.95 -12.17
N LEU A 118 -5.27 -11.24 -12.51
CA LEU A 118 -4.06 -11.97 -12.91
C LEU A 118 -2.94 -11.97 -11.85
N ASP A 119 -2.71 -13.15 -11.25
CA ASP A 119 -1.52 -13.35 -10.43
C ASP A 119 -0.25 -13.24 -11.28
N GLY A 120 0.82 -12.75 -10.66
CA GLY A 120 2.11 -12.55 -11.29
C GLY A 120 2.28 -11.21 -12.01
N PHE A 121 1.21 -10.41 -12.15
CA PHE A 121 1.33 -9.09 -12.76
C PHE A 121 2.23 -8.17 -11.91
N PRO A 122 3.27 -7.55 -12.48
CA PRO A 122 4.23 -6.76 -11.71
C PRO A 122 3.62 -5.45 -11.25
N LEU A 123 3.58 -5.25 -9.93
CA LEU A 123 3.17 -3.99 -9.32
C LEU A 123 4.42 -3.19 -8.96
N LEU A 124 4.78 -2.19 -9.78
CA LEU A 124 5.95 -1.34 -9.51
C LEU A 124 5.61 -0.26 -8.47
N PRO A 125 6.46 0.01 -7.47
CA PRO A 125 7.74 -0.66 -7.18
C PRO A 125 7.63 -1.93 -6.31
N HIS A 126 6.47 -2.22 -5.70
CA HIS A 126 6.28 -3.35 -4.79
C HIS A 126 6.13 -4.71 -5.50
N LEU A 127 7.22 -5.18 -6.12
CA LEU A 127 7.21 -6.39 -6.97
C LEU A 127 6.72 -7.68 -6.29
N SER A 128 6.74 -7.74 -4.95
CA SER A 128 6.20 -8.89 -4.21
C SER A 128 4.67 -8.95 -4.25
N HIS A 129 4.01 -7.81 -4.44
CA HIS A 129 2.55 -7.64 -4.49
C HIS A 129 2.02 -8.09 -5.86
N LYS A 130 2.02 -9.40 -6.09
CA LYS A 130 1.59 -9.99 -7.37
C LYS A 130 0.46 -11.00 -7.23
N ASP A 131 -0.04 -11.24 -6.03
CA ASP A 131 -0.94 -12.36 -5.71
C ASP A 131 -2.06 -11.99 -4.72
N GLY A 132 -2.19 -10.71 -4.33
CA GLY A 132 -3.27 -10.27 -3.44
C GLY A 132 -3.12 -10.70 -1.99
N ARG A 133 -2.01 -11.35 -1.66
CA ARG A 133 -1.71 -11.84 -0.30
C ARG A 133 -0.77 -10.92 0.46
N LYS A 134 -0.57 -9.70 -0.05
CA LYS A 134 0.28 -8.68 0.55
C LYS A 134 -0.41 -7.33 0.53
N ALA A 135 -0.19 -6.56 1.59
CA ALA A 135 -0.72 -5.23 1.77
C ALA A 135 0.26 -4.41 2.59
N ASP A 136 0.38 -3.15 2.22
CA ASP A 136 1.11 -2.17 3.02
C ASP A 136 0.12 -1.34 3.83
N LEU A 137 0.34 -1.24 5.14
CA LEU A 137 -0.44 -0.40 6.04
C LEU A 137 0.39 0.79 6.49
N ALA A 138 -0.22 1.97 6.46
CA ALA A 138 0.42 3.14 7.04
C ALA A 138 0.55 2.99 8.57
N PHE A 139 1.56 3.62 9.14
CA PHE A 139 1.63 3.78 10.59
C PHE A 139 0.55 4.75 11.11
N TYR A 140 0.35 4.70 12.42
CA TYR A 140 -0.45 5.69 13.14
C TYR A 140 0.45 6.82 13.63
N TYR A 141 -0.05 8.04 13.57
CA TYR A 141 0.70 9.23 13.92
C TYR A 141 -0.05 10.09 14.94
N GLN A 142 0.71 10.87 15.69
CA GLN A 142 0.24 11.80 16.69
C GLN A 142 0.87 13.18 16.48
N ASP A 143 0.20 14.20 16.98
CA ASP A 143 0.74 15.56 17.05
C ASP A 143 1.82 15.71 18.14
N GLN A 144 2.40 16.91 18.22
CA GLN A 144 3.45 17.24 19.20
C GLN A 144 2.96 17.16 20.67
N ASN A 145 1.65 17.14 20.91
CA ASN A 145 1.04 17.00 22.23
C ASN A 145 0.68 15.54 22.56
N GLY A 146 0.95 14.59 21.65
CA GLY A 146 0.56 13.18 21.79
C GLY A 146 -0.87 12.87 21.39
N GLY A 147 -1.58 13.81 20.74
CA GLY A 147 -2.92 13.59 20.23
C GLY A 147 -2.91 12.78 18.92
N TYR A 148 -3.62 11.65 18.88
CA TYR A 148 -3.77 10.84 17.66
C TYR A 148 -4.38 11.64 16.50
N LEU A 149 -3.81 11.45 15.30
CA LEU A 149 -4.21 12.13 14.08
C LEU A 149 -4.92 11.16 13.10
N PRO A 150 -6.26 11.05 13.14
CA PRO A 150 -6.99 10.11 12.29
C PRO A 150 -6.86 10.47 10.82
N GLY A 151 -6.45 9.51 9.98
CA GLY A 151 -6.37 9.69 8.54
C GLY A 151 -5.20 10.56 8.05
N HIS A 152 -4.35 11.08 8.94
CA HIS A 152 -3.26 11.98 8.58
C HIS A 152 -1.93 11.25 8.58
N LEU A 153 -1.18 11.42 7.49
CA LEU A 153 0.17 10.89 7.33
C LEU A 153 1.18 12.00 7.05
N PRO A 154 2.47 11.80 7.37
CA PRO A 154 3.52 12.77 7.06
C PRO A 154 3.64 13.08 5.56
N SER A 155 3.53 12.05 4.71
CA SER A 155 3.62 12.19 3.25
C SER A 155 2.26 12.00 2.55
N PRO A 156 2.07 12.54 1.32
CA PRO A 156 0.77 12.52 0.63
C PRO A 156 0.23 11.13 0.28
N ILE A 157 1.13 10.17 0.04
CA ILE A 157 0.79 8.79 -0.33
C ILE A 157 1.26 7.78 0.73
N GLY A 158 1.63 8.23 1.93
CA GLY A 158 2.06 7.34 3.02
C GLY A 158 3.39 6.62 2.86
N TYR A 159 4.18 6.94 1.81
CA TYR A 159 5.54 6.44 1.63
C TYR A 159 6.58 7.57 1.72
N PHE A 160 7.85 7.21 1.91
CA PHE A 160 9.04 8.07 1.84
C PHE A 160 9.23 9.07 3.00
N ALA A 161 8.36 9.04 4.01
CA ALA A 161 8.57 9.75 5.28
C ALA A 161 9.05 8.76 6.32
N PHE A 162 10.37 8.61 6.41
CA PHE A 162 11.00 7.54 7.17
C PHE A 162 11.17 7.93 8.63
N GLU A 163 10.91 6.98 9.52
CA GLU A 163 11.26 7.09 10.92
C GLU A 163 12.77 6.97 11.12
N ASP A 164 13.33 7.90 11.89
CA ASP A 164 14.75 7.92 12.20
C ASP A 164 15.14 6.74 13.10
N GLY A 165 16.25 6.07 12.81
CA GLY A 165 16.75 5.00 13.65
C GLY A 165 18.07 4.40 13.16
N PRO A 166 18.76 3.61 14.01
CA PRO A 166 19.97 2.92 13.60
C PRO A 166 19.68 1.93 12.47
N THR A 167 20.67 1.76 11.60
CA THR A 167 20.69 0.74 10.54
C THR A 167 21.99 -0.06 10.64
N GLU A 168 21.88 -1.37 10.51
CA GLU A 168 23.03 -2.28 10.42
C GLU A 168 23.43 -2.55 8.96
N CYS A 169 22.73 -1.94 8.01
CA CYS A 169 23.00 -2.15 6.59
C CYS A 169 24.25 -1.41 6.13
N PRO A 170 25.18 -2.10 5.44
CA PRO A 170 26.34 -1.45 4.86
C PRO A 170 25.91 -0.50 3.75
N ASP A 171 26.64 0.60 3.59
CA ASP A 171 26.51 1.47 2.43
C ASP A 171 27.08 0.73 1.20
N ALA A 172 26.18 0.15 0.41
CA ALA A 172 26.54 -0.71 -0.70
C ALA A 172 25.65 -0.44 -1.92
N TRP A 173 26.27 -0.10 -3.04
CA TRP A 173 25.59 0.07 -4.31
C TRP A 173 25.49 -1.28 -5.07
N PRO A 174 24.42 -1.53 -5.86
CA PRO A 174 23.17 -0.79 -5.89
C PRO A 174 22.28 -1.09 -4.68
N THR A 175 21.53 -0.10 -4.21
CA THR A 175 20.56 -0.25 -3.10
C THR A 175 19.22 0.38 -3.45
N LEU A 176 18.15 -0.22 -2.92
CA LEU A 176 16.79 0.32 -2.92
C LEU A 176 16.43 0.97 -1.58
N ARG A 177 17.38 1.02 -0.63
CA ARG A 177 17.23 1.63 0.70
C ARG A 177 17.54 3.12 0.65
N TRP A 178 16.82 3.86 -0.16
CA TRP A 178 17.00 5.31 -0.24
C TRP A 178 16.58 5.97 1.07
N ASP A 179 17.39 6.91 1.56
CA ASP A 179 17.04 7.75 2.71
C ASP A 179 16.19 8.96 2.31
N LEU A 180 16.30 9.38 1.05
CA LEU A 180 15.69 10.59 0.53
C LEU A 180 15.93 11.77 1.48
N ALA A 181 17.15 11.90 2.02
CA ALA A 181 17.48 12.84 3.09
C ALA A 181 17.11 14.30 2.74
N PHE A 182 17.22 14.66 1.45
CA PHE A 182 16.83 15.98 0.96
C PHE A 182 15.32 16.24 1.04
N LEU A 183 14.50 15.20 1.08
CA LEU A 183 13.04 15.27 1.05
C LEU A 183 12.44 15.24 2.46
N GLN A 184 13.11 14.59 3.43
CA GLN A 184 12.62 14.44 4.81
C GLN A 184 12.20 15.77 5.48
N PRO A 185 12.93 16.91 5.34
CA PRO A 185 12.55 18.17 5.97
C PRO A 185 11.25 18.80 5.44
N TYR A 186 10.72 18.31 4.31
CA TYR A 186 9.48 18.83 3.70
C TYR A 186 8.23 18.08 4.17
N TRP A 187 8.40 16.98 4.91
CA TRP A 187 7.29 16.22 5.47
C TRP A 187 6.69 16.90 6.69
N ARG A 188 5.43 16.56 6.98
CA ARG A 188 4.78 17.07 8.18
C ARG A 188 5.48 16.48 9.40
N ASP A 189 5.74 17.33 10.39
CA ASP A 189 6.35 16.96 11.66
C ASP A 189 5.32 16.25 12.55
N TYR A 190 5.09 14.97 12.26
CA TYR A 190 4.28 14.06 13.04
C TYR A 190 5.17 13.00 13.67
N SER A 191 4.84 12.62 14.91
CA SER A 191 5.51 11.50 15.59
C SER A 191 4.67 10.24 15.46
N LEU A 192 5.30 9.06 15.51
CA LEU A 192 4.55 7.81 15.66
C LEU A 192 3.63 7.84 16.87
N GLU A 193 2.43 7.27 16.71
CA GLU A 193 1.55 6.92 17.80
C GLU A 193 1.86 5.47 18.21
N PRO A 194 2.63 5.25 19.29
CA PRO A 194 3.20 3.94 19.59
C PRO A 194 2.15 2.92 20.05
N GLU A 195 1.04 3.35 20.65
CA GLU A 195 0.08 2.42 21.25
C GLU A 195 -0.75 1.69 20.20
N ARG A 196 -1.35 2.41 19.24
CA ARG A 196 -2.07 1.80 18.12
C ARG A 196 -1.14 1.00 17.23
N LEU A 197 0.06 1.52 16.95
CA LEU A 197 1.03 0.81 16.11
C LEU A 197 1.46 -0.52 16.75
N LYS A 198 1.70 -0.52 18.06
CA LYS A 198 2.00 -1.76 18.79
C LYS A 198 0.82 -2.73 18.74
N LEU A 199 -0.41 -2.24 18.97
CA LEU A 199 -1.60 -3.07 18.99
C LEU A 199 -1.90 -3.71 17.62
N VAL A 200 -1.82 -2.95 16.52
CA VAL A 200 -2.08 -3.51 15.18
C VAL A 200 -1.06 -4.59 14.85
N VAL A 201 0.21 -4.37 15.20
CA VAL A 201 1.28 -5.34 14.92
C VAL A 201 1.09 -6.60 15.75
N GLN A 202 0.76 -6.49 17.03
CA GLN A 202 0.47 -7.64 17.89
C GLN A 202 -0.76 -8.42 17.39
N THR A 203 -1.80 -7.72 16.97
CA THR A 203 -3.03 -8.35 16.44
C THR A 203 -2.74 -9.12 15.16
N LEU A 204 -1.99 -8.52 14.22
CA LEU A 204 -1.58 -9.17 12.98
C LEU A 204 -0.66 -10.37 13.25
N ALA A 205 0.32 -10.23 14.15
CA ALA A 205 1.23 -11.32 14.51
C ALA A 205 0.49 -12.49 15.19
N GLY A 206 -0.55 -12.20 15.98
CA GLY A 206 -1.39 -13.22 16.61
C GLY A 206 -2.28 -13.98 15.63
N ASN A 207 -2.54 -13.47 14.42
CA ASN A 207 -3.42 -14.10 13.45
C ASN A 207 -2.71 -15.26 12.73
N GLU A 208 -3.26 -16.47 12.79
CA GLU A 208 -2.66 -17.69 12.23
C GLU A 208 -2.46 -17.65 10.70
N ARG A 209 -3.28 -16.86 9.99
CA ARG A 209 -3.17 -16.66 8.54
C ARG A 209 -1.95 -15.83 8.14
N VAL A 210 -1.42 -15.01 9.05
CA VAL A 210 -0.27 -14.13 8.78
C VAL A 210 1.03 -14.93 8.77
N GLU A 211 1.76 -14.83 7.66
CA GLU A 211 3.06 -15.48 7.46
C GLU A 211 4.21 -14.61 7.99
N LYS A 212 4.20 -13.32 7.64
CA LYS A 212 5.24 -12.38 8.04
C LYS A 212 4.76 -10.93 7.98
N ILE A 213 5.42 -10.10 8.76
CA ILE A 213 5.26 -8.66 8.80
C ILE A 213 6.67 -8.06 8.73
N PHE A 214 6.92 -7.16 7.78
CA PHE A 214 8.16 -6.39 7.75
C PHE A 214 7.99 -5.08 8.50
N LEU A 215 8.96 -4.83 9.38
CA LEU A 215 9.12 -3.62 10.17
C LEU A 215 10.61 -3.46 10.47
N GLU A 216 11.15 -2.26 10.37
CA GLU A 216 12.58 -2.03 10.62
C GLU A 216 12.99 -2.41 12.06
N PRO A 217 14.18 -3.00 12.28
CA PRO A 217 14.60 -3.51 13.60
C PRO A 217 14.54 -2.46 14.70
N HIS A 218 14.87 -1.20 14.38
CA HIS A 218 14.84 -0.13 15.36
C HIS A 218 13.42 0.21 15.83
N LEU A 219 12.40 0.04 14.98
CA LEU A 219 11.00 0.22 15.35
C LEU A 219 10.50 -0.95 16.19
N GLN A 220 10.89 -2.18 15.85
CA GLN A 220 10.61 -3.35 16.68
C GLN A 220 11.16 -3.16 18.11
N GLN A 221 12.40 -2.68 18.23
CA GLN A 221 13.03 -2.38 19.52
C GLN A 221 12.31 -1.25 20.26
N ARG A 222 12.04 -0.12 19.58
CA ARG A 222 11.38 1.06 20.15
C ARG A 222 9.99 0.74 20.72
N LEU A 223 9.22 -0.10 20.03
CA LEU A 223 7.87 -0.49 20.43
C LEU A 223 7.84 -1.69 21.39
N GLY A 224 9.00 -2.31 21.66
CA GLY A 224 9.09 -3.51 22.49
C GLY A 224 8.35 -4.71 21.88
N LEU A 225 8.40 -4.84 20.56
CA LEU A 225 7.75 -5.90 19.79
C LEU A 225 8.71 -7.08 19.57
N ARG A 226 8.22 -8.30 19.82
CA ARG A 226 8.96 -9.55 19.58
C ARG A 226 7.98 -10.63 19.15
N ASP A 227 8.15 -11.13 17.92
CA ASP A 227 7.39 -12.24 17.37
C ASP A 227 8.17 -12.90 16.23
N ALA A 228 7.97 -14.19 15.98
CA ALA A 228 8.65 -14.92 14.89
C ALA A 228 8.18 -14.48 13.49
N LYS A 229 6.99 -13.87 13.39
CA LYS A 229 6.46 -13.30 12.14
C LYS A 229 7.01 -11.92 11.85
N LEU A 230 7.54 -11.20 12.84
CA LEU A 230 8.24 -9.93 12.63
C LEU A 230 9.60 -10.18 12.02
N ARG A 231 9.82 -9.65 10.82
CA ARG A 231 11.05 -9.88 10.06
C ARG A 231 11.63 -8.59 9.56
N PHE A 232 12.95 -8.58 9.46
CA PHE A 232 13.67 -7.59 8.67
C PHE A 232 13.70 -8.03 7.21
N GLN A 233 13.30 -7.16 6.29
CA GLN A 233 13.27 -7.41 4.85
C GLN A 233 14.67 -7.49 4.21
N GLY A 234 15.71 -7.08 4.94
CA GLY A 234 17.10 -7.15 4.51
C GLY A 234 17.62 -5.86 3.86
N CYS A 235 18.94 -5.81 3.69
CA CYS A 235 19.67 -4.59 3.29
C CYS A 235 19.61 -4.23 1.80
N ARG A 236 18.85 -4.97 0.98
CA ARG A 236 18.73 -4.73 -0.47
C ARG A 236 17.31 -4.39 -0.93
N ALA A 237 16.32 -4.50 -0.03
CA ALA A 237 14.94 -4.08 -0.28
C ALA A 237 14.70 -2.68 0.29
N ALA A 238 13.67 -1.98 -0.18
CA ALA A 238 13.25 -0.70 0.38
C ALA A 238 13.06 -0.79 1.91
N ARG A 239 13.31 0.32 2.60
CA ARG A 239 13.15 0.42 4.05
C ARG A 239 11.67 0.41 4.44
N HIS A 240 11.35 -0.16 5.60
CA HIS A 240 9.97 -0.35 6.12
C HIS A 240 9.84 0.37 7.47
N ASP A 241 10.29 1.61 7.48
CA ASP A 241 10.19 2.57 8.58
C ASP A 241 9.29 3.76 8.21
N ASP A 242 8.48 3.63 7.17
CA ASP A 242 7.38 4.53 6.80
C ASP A 242 6.02 3.78 6.72
N HIS A 243 6.04 2.44 6.68
CA HIS A 243 4.86 1.59 6.62
C HIS A 243 5.13 0.17 7.17
N LEU A 244 4.05 -0.58 7.45
CA LEU A 244 4.08 -2.02 7.68
C LEU A 244 3.83 -2.76 6.37
N HIS A 245 4.66 -3.75 6.03
CA HIS A 245 4.34 -4.69 4.95
C HIS A 245 3.86 -6.01 5.53
N LEU A 246 2.66 -6.43 5.16
CA LEU A 246 2.01 -7.65 5.64
C LEU A 246 1.97 -8.71 4.53
N GLN A 247 2.20 -9.98 4.88
CA GLN A 247 1.95 -11.12 4.01
C GLN A 247 1.21 -12.23 4.76
N ILE A 248 0.21 -12.84 4.12
CA ILE A 248 -0.46 -14.06 4.58
C ILE A 248 0.03 -15.31 3.86
N PHE A 249 -0.15 -16.47 4.48
CA PHE A 249 0.11 -17.77 3.85
C PHE A 249 -0.73 -17.96 2.59
N PRO A 250 -0.28 -18.79 1.63
CA PRO A 250 -1.17 -19.25 0.58
C PRO A 250 -2.19 -20.20 1.19
N GLU A 251 -3.44 -20.14 0.72
CA GLU A 251 -4.42 -21.20 0.96
C GLU A 251 -3.90 -22.57 0.49
#